data_AF-A0AAV2SD35-F1
#
_entry.id   AF-A0AAV2SD35-F1
#
_cell.length_a   1.000
_cell.length_b   1.000
_cell.length_c   1.000
_cell.angle_alpha   90.00
_cell.angle_beta   90.00
_cell.angle_gamma   90.00
#
_symmetry.space_group_name_H-M   'P 1'
#
loop_
_entity.id
_entity.type
_entity.pdbx_description
1 polymer ?
#
loop_
_entity_poly.entity_id
_entity_poly.type
_entity_poly.pdbx_seq_one_letter_code
_entity_poly.pdbx_strand_id
1 'polypeptide(L)'
;VISTTNAPHSRSSRWAAGILSGCVGLISDAHIRNTRDFTEKVRKSKAKGRLLSLDIKSLYPNVPVDEAIEVVRTYSTGPNPTFKNFPISPEIFCELLGGIMSFNQFTFNGNFYRQITGAPMGCSLSSILANIYLEHFETFLLNDIPVDMRPTLWLRYVDDILCCFEDMSKFDTFLDLLNGIRPSIQFTYELSRAEKVLDGSPDLPTNVIESLPFLELNIMRLDSGDFIFSIYRKPCHAGNYIHAYSYQPLPQKRTVIRNMFLRAYRYCAPQFLKEEELRIQQDFLQLGYTSKFLEECRASAHKGRRNELKRDNLLFLQELPFAENTTIVE
;
A
#
# COMPACT_ATOMS: atom_id res chain seq x y z
N VAL A 1 -11.06 15.81 -4.75
CA VAL A 1 -10.84 15.12 -6.04
C VAL A 1 -11.44 15.97 -7.14
N ILE A 2 -10.64 16.34 -8.14
CA ILE A 2 -11.04 17.09 -9.32
C ILE A 2 -11.54 16.09 -10.35
N SER A 3 -12.79 16.24 -10.82
CA SER A 3 -13.31 15.38 -11.87
C SER A 3 -12.60 15.66 -13.19
N THR A 4 -11.98 14.63 -13.77
CA THR A 4 -11.38 14.68 -15.11
C THR A 4 -12.27 14.01 -16.17
N THR A 5 -13.49 13.63 -15.81
CA THR A 5 -14.45 13.01 -16.74
C THR A 5 -14.75 13.97 -17.89
N ASN A 6 -14.57 13.52 -19.12
CA ASN A 6 -14.70 14.31 -20.35
C ASN A 6 -13.76 15.51 -20.47
N ALA A 7 -12.74 15.63 -19.62
CA ALA A 7 -11.70 16.63 -19.81
C ALA A 7 -10.91 16.34 -21.10
N PRO A 8 -10.44 17.35 -21.85
CA PRO A 8 -9.71 17.17 -23.11
C PRO A 8 -8.49 16.24 -22.97
N HIS A 9 -7.79 16.31 -21.84
CA HIS A 9 -6.59 15.52 -21.56
C HIS A 9 -6.89 14.12 -21.00
N SER A 10 -8.14 13.77 -20.69
CA SER A 10 -8.50 12.54 -19.96
C SER A 10 -8.16 11.25 -20.70
N ARG A 11 -8.23 11.24 -22.05
CA ARG A 11 -7.84 10.09 -22.87
C ARG A 11 -6.32 9.94 -22.93
N SER A 12 -5.61 11.04 -23.19
CA SER A 12 -4.14 11.08 -23.24
C SER A 12 -3.54 10.71 -21.87
N SER A 13 -4.12 11.21 -20.78
CA SER A 13 -3.72 10.86 -19.42
C SER A 13 -3.86 9.36 -19.13
N ARG A 14 -4.97 8.74 -19.53
CA ARG A 14 -5.16 7.28 -19.35
C ARG A 14 -4.20 6.45 -20.20
N TRP A 15 -3.94 6.90 -21.43
CA TRP A 15 -2.97 6.25 -22.31
C TRP A 15 -1.54 6.34 -21.74
N ALA A 16 -1.10 7.52 -21.32
CA ALA A 16 0.21 7.73 -20.71
C ALA A 16 0.34 6.96 -19.38
N ALA A 17 -0.72 6.94 -18.57
CA ALA A 17 -0.77 6.16 -17.35
C ALA A 17 -0.61 4.65 -17.62
N GLY A 18 -1.24 4.12 -18.66
CA GLY A 18 -1.08 2.71 -19.05
C GLY A 18 0.37 2.35 -19.39
N ILE A 19 1.10 3.26 -20.04
CA ILE A 19 2.52 3.06 -20.37
C ILE A 19 3.37 3.06 -19.11
N LEU A 20 3.22 4.06 -18.25
CA LEU A 20 4.04 4.21 -17.03
C LEU A 20 3.65 3.27 -15.88
N SER A 21 2.47 2.65 -15.92
CA SER A 21 2.04 1.75 -14.83
C SER A 21 2.99 0.57 -14.62
N GLY A 22 3.64 0.08 -15.68
CA GLY A 22 4.64 -0.99 -15.61
C GLY A 22 6.01 -0.52 -15.11
N CYS A 23 6.21 0.80 -14.99
CA CYS A 23 7.45 1.42 -14.53
C CYS A 23 7.49 1.62 -13.00
N VAL A 24 6.32 1.62 -12.34
CA VAL A 24 6.21 1.77 -10.89
C VAL A 24 6.79 0.54 -10.19
N GLY A 25 7.65 0.77 -9.20
CA GLY A 25 8.37 -0.23 -8.44
C GLY A 25 9.65 -0.73 -9.11
N LEU A 26 10.12 -0.08 -10.18
CA LEU A 26 11.37 -0.45 -10.86
C LEU A 26 12.57 0.38 -10.40
N ILE A 27 12.37 1.54 -9.76
CA ILE A 27 13.46 2.40 -9.29
C ILE A 27 13.89 2.01 -7.87
N SER A 28 12.94 1.68 -7.00
CA SER A 28 13.17 1.41 -5.58
C SER A 28 12.46 0.14 -5.13
N ASP A 29 13.17 -0.70 -4.36
CA ASP A 29 12.62 -1.92 -3.76
C ASP A 29 11.62 -1.65 -2.62
N ALA A 30 11.51 -0.40 -2.16
CA ALA A 30 10.58 -0.02 -1.10
C ALA A 30 9.12 -0.10 -1.51
N HIS A 31 8.82 -0.01 -2.81
CA HIS A 31 7.44 0.05 -3.30
C HIS A 31 6.63 -1.20 -2.89
N ILE A 32 5.47 -0.98 -2.28
CA ILE A 32 4.49 -2.01 -1.94
C ILE A 32 3.38 -1.99 -2.99
N ARG A 33 3.12 -3.13 -3.63
CA ARG A 33 2.04 -3.25 -4.63
C ARG A 33 0.67 -3.47 -4.01
N ASN A 34 0.62 -4.28 -2.95
CA ASN A 34 -0.62 -4.66 -2.25
C ASN A 34 -0.31 -5.29 -0.89
N THR A 35 -1.36 -5.57 -0.11
CA THR A 35 -1.26 -6.18 1.22
C THR A 35 -0.52 -7.52 1.24
N ARG A 36 -0.60 -8.32 0.17
CA ARG A 36 0.16 -9.60 0.08
C ARG A 36 1.65 -9.32 -0.01
N ASP A 37 2.06 -8.51 -0.99
CA ASP A 37 3.45 -8.07 -1.21
C ASP A 37 4.03 -7.44 0.08
N PHE A 38 3.24 -6.59 0.73
CA PHE A 38 3.56 -6.01 2.03
C PHE A 38 3.88 -7.07 3.10
N THR A 39 2.95 -7.98 3.38
CA THR A 39 3.16 -8.98 4.44
C THR A 39 4.32 -9.92 4.14
N GLU A 40 4.59 -10.21 2.87
CA GLU A 40 5.74 -11.01 2.45
C GLU A 40 7.06 -10.27 2.70
N LYS A 41 7.15 -8.98 2.32
CA LYS A 41 8.34 -8.14 2.58
C LYS A 41 8.60 -7.97 4.08
N VAL A 42 7.57 -7.69 4.87
CA VAL A 42 7.70 -7.52 6.33
C VAL A 42 8.20 -8.80 6.99
N ARG A 43 7.62 -9.96 6.67
CA ARG A 43 8.08 -11.26 7.20
C ARG A 43 9.53 -11.59 6.85
N LYS A 44 10.01 -11.14 5.67
CA LYS A 44 11.40 -11.37 5.22
C LYS A 44 12.40 -10.35 5.77
N SER A 45 11.94 -9.19 6.23
CA SER A 45 12.78 -8.00 6.46
C SER A 45 13.88 -8.15 7.52
N LYS A 46 13.78 -9.10 8.46
CA LYS A 46 14.67 -9.21 9.65
C LYS A 46 14.94 -7.84 10.31
N ALA A 47 13.97 -6.92 10.22
CA ALA A 47 14.16 -5.52 10.56
C ALA A 47 14.40 -5.34 12.06
N LYS A 48 15.29 -4.42 12.43
CA LYS A 48 15.66 -4.14 13.82
C LYS A 48 15.23 -2.73 14.22
N GLY A 49 15.05 -2.54 15.52
CA GLY A 49 14.60 -1.26 16.06
C GLY A 49 13.09 -1.17 16.14
N ARG A 50 12.63 0.05 16.45
CA ARG A 50 11.23 0.36 16.69
C ARG A 50 10.47 0.49 15.38
N LEU A 51 9.24 -0.02 15.33
CA LEU A 51 8.33 0.19 14.20
C LEU A 51 7.77 1.63 14.21
N LEU A 52 7.70 2.23 13.02
CA LEU A 52 7.08 3.53 12.80
C LEU A 52 6.24 3.52 11.53
N SER A 53 5.12 4.24 11.56
CA SER A 53 4.36 4.60 10.36
C SER A 53 4.67 6.04 10.03
N LEU A 54 5.28 6.28 8.88
CA LEU A 54 5.46 7.60 8.31
C LEU A 54 4.33 7.88 7.32
N ASP A 55 3.90 9.13 7.22
CA ASP A 55 2.88 9.60 6.27
C ASP A 55 3.35 10.89 5.59
N ILE A 56 3.07 11.03 4.29
CA ILE A 56 3.42 12.22 3.53
C ILE A 56 2.26 13.22 3.57
N LYS A 57 2.50 14.39 4.17
CA LYS A 57 1.51 15.47 4.26
C LYS A 57 1.06 15.91 2.87
N SER A 58 -0.21 15.63 2.56
CA SER A 58 -0.88 16.11 1.34
C SER A 58 -0.05 15.84 0.07
N LEU A 59 0.34 14.58 -0.16
CA LEU A 59 1.23 14.18 -1.26
C LEU A 59 0.86 14.81 -2.62
N TYR A 60 -0.39 14.68 -3.06
CA TYR A 60 -0.79 15.15 -4.40
C TYR A 60 -0.66 16.67 -4.59
N PRO A 61 -1.15 17.55 -3.69
CA PRO A 61 -0.91 18.99 -3.77
C PRO A 61 0.57 19.40 -3.76
N ASN A 62 1.44 18.55 -3.23
CA ASN A 62 2.81 18.90 -2.88
C ASN A 62 3.90 18.24 -3.75
N VAL A 63 3.55 17.21 -4.52
CA VAL A 63 4.51 16.52 -5.40
C VAL A 63 5.01 17.46 -6.51
N PRO A 64 6.33 17.59 -6.70
CA PRO A 64 6.86 18.42 -7.77
C PRO A 64 6.74 17.70 -9.11
N VAL A 65 5.70 18.03 -9.86
CA VAL A 65 5.36 17.34 -11.11
C VAL A 65 6.45 17.47 -12.17
N ASP A 66 7.07 18.65 -12.29
CA ASP A 66 8.12 18.88 -13.28
C ASP A 66 9.34 17.99 -13.01
N GLU A 67 9.71 17.84 -11.74
CA GLU A 67 10.75 16.89 -11.34
C GLU A 67 10.34 15.45 -11.54
N ALA A 68 9.08 15.08 -11.25
CA ALA A 68 8.59 13.75 -11.53
C ALA A 68 8.71 13.40 -13.03
N ILE A 69 8.46 14.37 -13.92
CA ILE A 69 8.65 14.20 -15.36
C ILE A 69 10.13 14.10 -15.72
N GLU A 70 11.01 14.88 -15.08
CA GLU A 70 12.46 14.77 -15.26
C GLU A 70 13.01 13.41 -14.80
N VAL A 71 12.45 12.85 -13.72
CA VAL A 71 12.74 11.48 -13.29
C VAL A 71 12.35 10.50 -14.39
N VAL A 72 11.13 10.60 -14.94
CA VAL A 72 10.72 9.75 -16.06
C VAL A 72 11.72 9.86 -17.23
N ARG A 73 12.14 11.08 -17.59
CA ARG A 73 13.14 11.31 -18.64
C ARG A 73 14.45 10.61 -18.32
N THR A 74 15.02 10.85 -17.14
CA THR A 74 16.30 10.29 -16.68
C THR A 74 16.32 8.76 -16.77
N TYR A 75 15.28 8.09 -16.26
CA TYR A 75 15.20 6.62 -16.26
C TYR A 75 14.83 6.02 -17.62
N SER A 76 14.47 6.83 -18.62
CA SER A 76 14.09 6.39 -19.97
C SER A 76 15.17 6.64 -21.03
N THR A 77 16.10 7.58 -20.80
CA THR A 77 17.07 8.04 -21.83
C THR A 77 18.54 7.73 -21.50
N GLY A 78 18.83 7.24 -20.29
CA GLY A 78 20.19 6.87 -19.89
C GLY A 78 20.79 5.73 -20.72
N PRO A 79 22.11 5.48 -20.63
CA PRO A 79 22.80 4.44 -21.41
C PRO A 79 22.26 3.02 -21.15
N ASN A 80 21.70 2.79 -19.96
CA ASN A 80 20.97 1.58 -19.59
C ASN A 80 19.61 1.99 -18.99
N PRO A 81 18.60 2.27 -19.82
CA PRO A 81 17.34 2.81 -19.34
C PRO A 81 16.57 1.74 -18.55
N THR A 82 16.13 2.10 -17.35
CA THR A 82 15.26 1.27 -16.50
C THR A 82 13.87 1.18 -17.13
N PHE A 83 13.36 2.30 -17.63
CA PHE A 83 12.07 2.37 -18.31
C PHE A 83 12.26 2.10 -19.79
N LYS A 84 11.58 1.08 -20.31
CA LYS A 84 11.76 0.58 -21.68
C LYS A 84 10.41 0.50 -22.40
N ASN A 85 10.47 0.29 -23.71
CA ASN A 85 9.31 0.00 -24.57
C ASN A 85 8.29 1.15 -24.66
N PHE A 86 8.76 2.40 -24.69
CA PHE A 86 7.89 3.53 -25.00
C PHE A 86 7.44 3.47 -26.47
N PRO A 87 6.16 3.76 -26.78
CA PRO A 87 5.65 3.75 -28.14
C PRO A 87 6.08 4.97 -28.97
N ILE A 88 6.62 5.99 -28.32
CA ILE A 88 7.18 7.22 -28.91
C ILE A 88 8.50 7.53 -28.20
N SER A 89 9.30 8.46 -28.73
CA SER A 89 10.56 8.86 -28.07
C SER A 89 10.29 9.33 -26.63
N PRO A 90 11.13 8.95 -25.65
CA PRO A 90 10.95 9.37 -24.26
C PRO A 90 10.89 10.89 -24.08
N GLU A 91 11.61 11.64 -24.91
CA GLU A 91 11.61 13.11 -24.90
C GLU A 91 10.21 13.65 -25.25
N ILE A 92 9.65 13.20 -26.37
CA ILE A 92 8.29 13.57 -26.81
C ILE A 92 7.25 13.09 -25.79
N PHE A 93 7.46 11.91 -25.21
CA PHE A 93 6.58 11.39 -24.16
C PHE A 93 6.57 12.33 -22.96
N CYS A 94 7.74 12.78 -22.48
CA CYS A 94 7.83 13.69 -21.34
C CYS A 94 7.24 15.08 -21.64
N GLU A 95 7.37 15.60 -22.85
CA GLU A 95 6.66 16.82 -23.28
C GLU A 95 5.15 16.66 -23.20
N LEU A 96 4.63 15.51 -23.66
CA LEU A 96 3.20 15.18 -23.54
C LEU A 96 2.76 15.09 -22.07
N LEU A 97 3.58 14.50 -21.18
CA LEU A 97 3.28 14.47 -19.74
C LEU A 97 3.15 15.90 -19.18
N GLY A 98 4.09 16.79 -19.52
CA GLY A 98 4.03 18.20 -19.11
C GLY A 98 2.78 18.89 -19.63
N GLY A 99 2.44 18.66 -20.89
CA GLY A 99 1.19 19.13 -21.49
C GLY A 99 -0.05 18.66 -20.71
N ILE A 100 -0.18 17.34 -20.48
CA ILE A 100 -1.29 16.75 -19.72
C ILE A 100 -1.39 17.36 -18.33
N MET A 101 -0.25 17.45 -17.63
CA MET A 101 -0.19 17.92 -16.25
C MET A 101 -0.34 19.44 -16.11
N SER A 102 -0.28 20.20 -17.20
CA SER A 102 -0.59 21.64 -17.18
C SER A 102 -2.10 21.92 -17.15
N PHE A 103 -2.94 20.95 -17.55
CA PHE A 103 -4.40 21.10 -17.61
C PHE A 103 -5.10 20.81 -16.27
N ASN A 104 -4.79 21.60 -15.24
CA ASN A 104 -5.32 21.40 -13.88
C ASN A 104 -6.30 22.50 -13.47
N GLN A 105 -7.33 22.71 -14.28
CA GLN A 105 -8.37 23.73 -14.03
C GLN A 105 -9.66 23.06 -13.55
N PHE A 106 -10.34 23.67 -12.58
CA PHE A 106 -11.60 23.16 -12.04
C PHE A 106 -12.48 24.29 -11.52
N THR A 107 -13.78 24.04 -11.44
CA THR A 107 -14.75 24.98 -10.86
C THR A 107 -15.18 24.53 -9.48
N PHE A 108 -15.22 25.44 -8.52
CA PHE A 108 -15.77 25.19 -7.19
C PHE A 108 -16.53 26.42 -6.70
N ASN A 109 -17.75 26.23 -6.17
CA ASN A 109 -18.62 27.33 -5.73
C ASN A 109 -18.75 28.49 -6.74
N GLY A 110 -18.89 28.16 -8.03
CA GLY A 110 -19.05 29.15 -9.10
C GLY A 110 -17.76 29.87 -9.53
N ASN A 111 -16.63 29.62 -8.88
CA ASN A 111 -15.33 30.21 -9.23
C ASN A 111 -14.45 29.22 -9.99
N PHE A 112 -13.61 29.74 -10.88
CA PHE A 112 -12.60 28.98 -11.60
C PHE A 112 -11.28 28.99 -10.84
N TYR A 113 -10.70 27.81 -10.67
CA TYR A 113 -9.42 27.61 -10.01
C TYR A 113 -8.47 26.89 -10.96
N ARG A 114 -7.18 27.20 -10.83
CA ARG A 114 -6.09 26.45 -11.44
C ARG A 114 -5.12 26.03 -10.36
N GLN A 115 -4.83 24.73 -10.29
CA GLN A 115 -3.80 24.22 -9.41
C GLN A 115 -2.42 24.66 -9.93
N ILE A 116 -1.66 25.37 -9.09
CA ILE A 116 -0.35 25.94 -9.44
C ILE A 116 0.76 24.92 -9.20
N THR A 117 0.66 24.15 -8.11
CA THR A 117 1.64 23.14 -7.69
C THR A 117 0.96 21.82 -7.40
N GLY A 118 1.71 20.73 -7.53
CA GLY A 118 1.19 19.40 -7.27
C GLY A 118 0.46 18.78 -8.46
N ALA A 119 0.14 17.52 -8.28
CA ALA A 119 -0.61 16.71 -9.20
C ALA A 119 -2.12 16.78 -8.88
N PRO A 120 -3.01 16.90 -9.88
CA PRO A 120 -4.45 16.97 -9.66
C PRO A 120 -5.01 15.62 -9.21
N MET A 121 -5.57 15.59 -8.00
CA MET A 121 -6.27 14.40 -7.49
C MET A 121 -7.44 14.04 -8.42
N GLY A 122 -7.36 12.94 -9.15
CA GLY A 122 -8.39 12.49 -10.11
C GLY A 122 -7.90 12.37 -11.55
N CYS A 123 -6.69 12.85 -11.85
CA CYS A 123 -6.00 12.51 -13.09
C CYS A 123 -5.32 11.13 -12.94
N SER A 124 -5.50 10.25 -13.93
CA SER A 124 -4.94 8.89 -13.90
C SER A 124 -3.41 8.84 -13.86
N LEU A 125 -2.76 9.92 -14.32
CA LEU A 125 -1.31 10.04 -14.35
C LEU A 125 -0.72 10.47 -12.99
N SER A 126 -1.50 11.17 -12.16
CA SER A 126 -1.01 11.79 -10.93
C SER A 126 -0.46 10.80 -9.92
N SER A 127 -1.16 9.68 -9.71
CA SER A 127 -0.70 8.62 -8.79
C SER A 127 0.57 7.92 -9.27
N ILE A 128 0.72 7.77 -10.59
CA ILE A 128 1.89 7.12 -11.18
C ILE A 128 3.11 8.03 -11.07
N LEU A 129 2.98 9.31 -11.45
CA LEU A 129 4.07 10.27 -11.32
C LEU A 129 4.47 10.47 -9.86
N ALA A 130 3.52 10.52 -8.93
CA ALA A 130 3.82 10.62 -7.51
C ALA A 130 4.62 9.40 -7.02
N ASN A 131 4.25 8.19 -7.42
CA ASN A 131 5.02 7.00 -7.06
C ASN A 131 6.43 7.00 -7.66
N ILE A 132 6.57 7.29 -8.97
CA ILE A 132 7.87 7.34 -9.64
C ILE A 132 8.79 8.38 -8.98
N TYR A 133 8.26 9.57 -8.68
CA TYR A 133 9.01 10.60 -7.97
C TYR A 133 9.45 10.13 -6.59
N LEU A 134 8.55 9.51 -5.82
CA LEU A 134 8.89 9.03 -4.48
C LEU A 134 9.87 7.85 -4.51
N GLU A 135 9.83 6.98 -5.52
CA GLU A 135 10.86 5.95 -5.67
C GLU A 135 12.24 6.57 -5.92
N HIS A 136 12.31 7.61 -6.76
CA HIS A 136 13.55 8.34 -6.96
C HIS A 136 13.98 9.08 -5.69
N PHE A 137 13.05 9.72 -4.98
CA PHE A 137 13.29 10.34 -3.67
C PHE A 137 13.91 9.35 -2.66
N GLU A 138 13.42 8.11 -2.63
CA GLU A 138 13.96 7.03 -1.78
C GLU A 138 15.39 6.63 -2.17
N THR A 139 15.78 6.77 -3.45
CA THR A 139 17.18 6.55 -3.82
C THR A 139 18.11 7.61 -3.25
N PHE A 140 17.66 8.88 -3.13
CA PHE A 140 18.43 9.92 -2.43
C PHE A 140 18.52 9.65 -0.94
N LEU A 141 17.43 9.19 -0.31
CA LEU A 141 17.45 8.75 1.09
C LEU A 141 18.58 7.74 1.34
N LEU A 142 18.78 6.81 0.41
CA LEU A 142 19.85 5.79 0.50
C LEU A 142 21.24 6.29 0.11
N ASN A 143 21.38 7.48 -0.49
CA ASN A 143 22.69 8.01 -0.90
C ASN A 143 23.17 9.10 0.06
N ASP A 144 22.29 9.98 0.51
CA ASP A 144 22.65 11.23 1.19
C ASP A 144 22.52 11.15 2.73
N ILE A 145 21.73 10.20 3.26
CA ILE A 145 21.60 10.05 4.72
C ILE A 145 22.75 9.19 5.29
N PRO A 146 23.37 9.61 6.42
CA PRO A 146 24.40 8.85 7.11
C PRO A 146 23.96 7.41 7.36
N VAL A 147 24.86 6.46 7.13
CA VAL A 147 24.57 5.01 7.21
C VAL A 147 24.01 4.61 8.57
N ASP A 148 24.51 5.21 9.65
CA ASP A 148 24.08 4.97 11.03
C ASP A 148 22.72 5.63 11.39
N MET A 149 22.14 6.40 10.47
CA MET A 149 20.80 6.99 10.57
C MET A 149 19.84 6.41 9.52
N ARG A 150 20.24 5.38 8.77
CA ARG A 150 19.35 4.75 7.79
C ARG A 150 18.36 3.81 8.50
N PRO A 151 17.08 3.84 8.11
CA PRO A 151 16.11 2.83 8.52
C PRO A 151 16.59 1.42 8.16
N THR A 152 16.35 0.46 9.05
CA THR A 152 16.62 -0.96 8.79
C THR A 152 15.53 -1.60 7.90
N LEU A 153 14.38 -0.93 7.81
CA LEU A 153 13.29 -1.25 6.90
C LEU A 153 12.67 0.04 6.40
N TRP A 154 12.37 0.10 5.11
CA TRP A 154 11.62 1.18 4.47
C TRP A 154 10.73 0.59 3.39
N LEU A 155 9.42 0.58 3.62
CA LEU A 155 8.44 0.07 2.66
C LEU A 155 7.31 1.09 2.48
N ARG A 156 6.95 1.42 1.24
CA ARG A 156 6.00 2.49 0.94
C ARG A 156 4.81 2.01 0.11
N TYR A 157 3.61 2.33 0.57
CA TYR A 157 2.36 2.21 -0.17
C TYR A 157 1.79 3.60 -0.43
N VAL A 158 2.03 4.14 -1.62
CA VAL A 158 1.66 5.52 -1.99
C VAL A 158 2.31 6.54 -1.04
N ASP A 159 1.57 7.10 -0.09
CA ASP A 159 1.98 8.06 0.95
C ASP A 159 2.27 7.42 2.31
N ASP A 160 1.68 6.26 2.61
CA ASP A 160 1.93 5.50 3.84
C ASP A 160 3.26 4.74 3.75
N ILE A 161 4.14 4.92 4.73
CA ILE A 161 5.47 4.30 4.78
C ILE A 161 5.65 3.55 6.09
N LEU A 162 5.95 2.25 6.01
CA LEU A 162 6.40 1.48 7.16
C LEU A 162 7.93 1.59 7.28
N CYS A 163 8.39 1.97 8.45
CA CYS A 163 9.80 2.14 8.77
C CYS A 163 10.19 1.36 10.03
N CYS A 164 11.42 0.85 10.09
CA CYS A 164 12.05 0.39 11.34
C CYS A 164 13.32 1.20 11.60
N PHE A 165 13.42 1.77 12.80
CA PHE A 165 14.54 2.64 13.17
C PHE A 165 15.20 2.14 14.45
N GLU A 166 16.52 1.91 14.41
CA GLU A 166 17.25 1.26 15.50
C GLU A 166 17.55 2.21 16.66
N ASP A 167 18.14 3.37 16.36
CA ASP A 167 18.51 4.36 17.37
C ASP A 167 17.51 5.51 17.44
N MET A 168 16.48 5.36 18.27
CA MET A 168 15.44 6.38 18.44
C MET A 168 15.98 7.73 18.95
N SER A 169 17.19 7.81 19.51
CA SER A 169 17.77 9.09 19.94
C SER A 169 18.16 10.00 18.76
N LYS A 170 18.38 9.42 17.57
CA LYS A 170 18.71 10.13 16.33
C LYS A 170 17.50 10.37 15.43
N PHE A 171 16.33 9.85 15.80
CA PHE A 171 15.17 9.81 14.91
C PHE A 171 14.68 11.22 14.55
N ASP A 172 14.64 12.16 15.50
CA ASP A 172 14.21 13.53 15.22
C ASP A 172 15.17 14.22 14.24
N THR A 173 16.49 14.03 14.40
CA THR A 173 17.49 14.51 13.43
C THR A 173 17.30 13.87 12.06
N PHE A 174 17.03 12.57 12.00
CA PHE A 174 16.72 11.87 10.74
C PHE A 174 15.47 12.45 10.07
N LEU A 175 14.42 12.72 10.84
CA LEU A 175 13.18 13.30 10.34
C LEU A 175 13.39 14.73 9.81
N ASP A 176 14.21 15.52 10.49
CA ASP A 176 14.58 16.87 10.04
C ASP A 176 15.39 16.82 8.74
N LEU A 177 16.34 15.89 8.62
CA LEU A 177 17.09 15.68 7.38
C LEU A 177 16.15 15.23 6.24
N LEU A 178 15.28 14.27 6.50
CA LEU A 178 14.29 13.76 5.54
C LEU A 178 13.37 14.87 5.03
N ASN A 179 12.86 15.72 5.93
CA ASN A 179 12.04 16.89 5.59
C ASN A 179 12.86 18.01 4.93
N GLY A 180 14.17 18.01 5.10
CA GLY A 180 15.11 18.95 4.48
C GLY A 180 15.47 18.61 3.03
N ILE A 181 15.35 17.34 2.60
CA ILE A 181 15.64 16.91 1.22
C ILE A 181 14.79 17.70 0.23
N ARG A 182 13.49 17.84 0.52
CA ARG A 182 12.56 18.58 -0.32
C ARG A 182 11.52 19.33 0.50
N PRO A 183 11.53 20.68 0.53
CA PRO A 183 10.57 21.46 1.33
C PRO A 183 9.09 21.20 1.02
N SER A 184 8.76 20.77 -0.22
CA SER A 184 7.38 20.46 -0.57
C SER A 184 6.92 19.08 -0.05
N ILE A 185 7.83 18.12 0.15
CA ILE A 185 7.49 16.79 0.68
C ILE A 185 7.82 16.76 2.16
N GLN A 186 6.80 16.63 2.99
CA GLN A 186 6.94 16.66 4.44
C GLN A 186 6.33 15.41 5.05
N PHE A 187 7.03 14.83 6.01
CA PHE A 187 6.70 13.57 6.66
C PHE A 187 6.18 13.82 8.09
N THR A 188 5.14 13.09 8.47
CA THR A 188 4.73 12.88 9.86
C THR A 188 4.98 11.44 10.27
N TYR A 189 4.97 11.16 11.57
CA TYR A 189 5.16 9.81 12.07
C TYR A 189 4.20 9.44 13.20
N GLU A 190 3.88 8.16 13.28
CA GLU A 190 3.28 7.50 14.42
C GLU A 190 4.23 6.39 14.91
N LEU A 191 4.47 6.34 16.21
CA LEU A 191 5.29 5.31 16.82
C LEU A 191 4.47 4.07 17.12
N SER A 192 5.10 2.90 17.00
CA SER A 192 4.56 1.68 17.58
C SER A 192 4.29 1.83 19.06
N ARG A 193 3.26 1.13 19.53
CA ARG A 193 2.92 1.03 20.93
C ARG A 193 3.67 -0.14 21.51
N ALA A 194 4.44 0.10 22.57
CA ALA A 194 5.07 -0.97 23.33
C ALA A 194 3.97 -1.68 24.12
N GLU A 195 3.75 -2.96 23.84
CA GLU A 195 2.75 -3.75 24.56
C GLU A 195 3.41 -4.42 25.75
N LYS A 196 3.83 -3.63 26.75
CA LYS A 196 3.89 -4.17 28.11
C LYS A 196 2.47 -4.13 28.63
N VAL A 197 1.85 -5.31 28.76
CA VAL A 197 0.57 -5.55 29.44
C VAL A 197 0.52 -4.75 30.74
N LEU A 198 -0.09 -3.57 30.68
CA LEU A 198 -0.29 -2.68 31.83
C LEU A 198 -1.59 -1.89 31.64
N ASP A 199 -2.69 -2.56 31.30
CA ASP A 199 -4.07 -2.14 31.63
C ASP A 199 -5.15 -3.06 31.01
N GLY A 200 -5.04 -4.37 31.21
CA GLY A 200 -6.23 -5.24 31.16
C GLY A 200 -7.05 -5.24 29.87
N SER A 201 -6.50 -4.81 28.72
CA SER A 201 -7.08 -5.19 27.43
C SER A 201 -6.91 -6.71 27.31
N PRO A 202 -7.99 -7.50 27.30
CA PRO A 202 -7.85 -8.91 27.06
C PRO A 202 -7.36 -9.09 25.62
N ASP A 203 -6.58 -10.14 25.39
CA ASP A 203 -6.42 -10.78 24.08
C ASP A 203 -5.22 -10.41 23.18
N LEU A 204 -4.14 -9.79 23.69
CA LEU A 204 -2.85 -9.88 22.97
C LEU A 204 -1.95 -11.00 23.53
N PRO A 205 -1.32 -11.83 22.66
CA PRO A 205 -0.39 -12.86 23.10
C PRO A 205 0.76 -12.25 23.91
N THR A 206 1.15 -12.93 24.98
CA THR A 206 2.18 -12.46 25.93
C THR A 206 3.56 -12.24 25.33
N ASN A 207 3.79 -12.73 24.11
CA ASN A 207 5.06 -12.62 23.41
C ASN A 207 5.11 -11.48 22.37
N VAL A 208 4.05 -10.68 22.24
CA VAL A 208 4.08 -9.46 21.40
C VAL A 208 4.79 -8.34 22.17
N ILE A 209 5.77 -7.69 21.55
CA ILE A 209 6.57 -6.63 22.18
C ILE A 209 6.18 -5.23 21.71
N GLU A 210 5.69 -5.09 20.47
CA GLU A 210 5.18 -3.84 19.94
C GLU A 210 4.13 -4.10 18.87
N SER A 211 3.20 -3.15 18.71
CA SER A 211 2.20 -3.16 17.66
C SER A 211 2.07 -1.80 16.96
N LEU A 212 1.71 -1.84 15.67
CA LEU A 212 1.51 -0.66 14.85
C LEU A 212 0.43 -0.92 13.78
N PRO A 213 -0.65 -0.14 13.77
CA PRO A 213 -1.57 -0.12 12.65
C PRO A 213 -0.91 0.39 11.38
N PHE A 214 -1.06 -0.33 10.27
CA PHE A 214 -0.58 0.09 8.95
C PHE A 214 -1.51 -0.44 7.86
N LEU A 215 -2.00 0.46 7.00
CA LEU A 215 -3.04 0.16 6.00
C LEU A 215 -4.29 -0.48 6.66
N GLU A 216 -4.58 -1.73 6.33
CA GLU A 216 -5.73 -2.51 6.84
C GLU A 216 -5.34 -3.55 7.90
N LEU A 217 -4.07 -3.59 8.31
CA LEU A 217 -3.54 -4.58 9.23
C LEU A 217 -3.00 -3.93 10.51
N ASN A 218 -3.04 -4.66 11.61
CA ASN A 218 -2.23 -4.37 12.78
C ASN A 218 -0.98 -5.25 12.69
N ILE A 219 0.18 -4.64 12.59
CA ILE A 219 1.47 -5.33 12.59
C ILE A 219 1.85 -5.55 14.05
N MET A 220 2.24 -6.78 14.41
CA MET A 220 2.72 -7.10 15.75
C MET A 220 4.06 -7.80 15.63
N ARG A 221 5.05 -7.32 16.37
CA ARG A 221 6.37 -7.94 16.47
C ARG A 221 6.41 -8.85 17.69
N LEU A 222 6.86 -10.08 17.51
CA LEU A 222 7.08 -11.04 18.57
C LEU A 222 8.46 -10.86 19.21
N ASP A 223 8.64 -11.38 20.42
CA ASP A 223 9.93 -11.50 21.11
C ASP A 223 10.98 -12.30 20.30
N SER A 224 10.54 -13.26 19.48
CA SER A 224 11.38 -13.97 18.50
C SER A 224 11.94 -13.06 17.39
N GLY A 225 11.37 -11.86 17.22
CA GLY A 225 11.63 -10.95 16.12
C GLY A 225 10.72 -11.14 14.91
N ASP A 226 9.89 -12.19 14.90
CA ASP A 226 8.94 -12.46 13.81
C ASP A 226 7.76 -11.49 13.82
N PHE A 227 7.15 -11.30 12.66
CA PHE A 227 5.95 -10.47 12.52
C PHE A 227 4.70 -11.32 12.28
N ILE A 228 3.66 -10.99 13.05
CA ILE A 228 2.31 -11.50 12.87
C ILE A 228 1.35 -10.34 12.62
N PHE A 229 0.16 -10.66 12.08
CA PHE A 229 -0.80 -9.63 11.68
C PHE A 229 -2.20 -9.98 12.18
N SER A 230 -3.00 -8.95 12.43
CA SER A 230 -4.46 -9.05 12.59
C SER A 230 -5.14 -7.97 11.74
N ILE A 231 -6.46 -8.05 11.56
CA ILE A 231 -7.20 -7.01 10.83
C ILE A 231 -7.33 -5.78 11.71
N TYR A 232 -6.91 -4.63 11.19
CA TYR A 232 -7.10 -3.35 11.87
C TYR A 232 -8.37 -2.66 11.37
N ARG A 233 -9.13 -2.07 12.30
CA ARG A 233 -10.26 -1.19 12.03
C ARG A 233 -10.02 0.13 12.75
N LYS A 234 -10.01 1.23 12.00
CA LYS A 234 -9.87 2.58 12.59
C LYS A 234 -10.99 2.83 13.61
N PRO A 235 -10.76 3.60 14.68
CA PRO A 235 -11.79 3.90 15.69
C PRO A 235 -13.09 4.50 15.09
N CYS A 236 -12.99 5.20 13.97
CA CYS A 236 -14.14 5.75 13.24
C CYS A 236 -14.86 4.74 12.33
N HIS A 237 -14.49 3.46 12.36
CA HIS A 237 -15.12 2.42 11.55
C HIS A 237 -16.54 2.14 12.04
N ALA A 238 -17.52 2.69 11.32
CA ALA A 238 -18.94 2.61 11.68
C ALA A 238 -19.62 1.27 11.33
N GLY A 239 -18.93 0.32 10.70
CA GLY A 239 -19.55 -0.95 10.28
C GLY A 239 -20.60 -0.80 9.17
N ASN A 240 -20.55 0.31 8.43
CA ASN A 240 -21.51 0.61 7.37
C ASN A 240 -21.25 -0.25 6.13
N TYR A 241 -21.80 -1.46 6.10
CA TYR A 241 -21.80 -2.33 4.93
C TYR A 241 -23.18 -2.37 4.26
N ILE A 242 -23.24 -3.05 3.11
CA ILE A 242 -24.48 -3.20 2.33
C ILE A 242 -25.50 -3.99 3.17
N HIS A 243 -26.64 -3.37 3.50
CA HIS A 243 -27.72 -4.04 4.22
C HIS A 243 -28.36 -5.16 3.37
N ALA A 244 -28.76 -6.27 4.01
CA ALA A 244 -29.42 -7.40 3.35
C ALA A 244 -30.67 -7.02 2.54
N TYR A 245 -31.46 -6.05 3.01
CA TYR A 245 -32.70 -5.59 2.34
C TYR A 245 -32.49 -4.48 1.31
N SER A 246 -31.25 -4.02 1.09
CA SER A 246 -30.98 -3.03 0.04
C SER A 246 -31.28 -3.58 -1.37
N TYR A 247 -31.58 -2.70 -2.33
CA TYR A 247 -31.79 -3.07 -3.74
C TYR A 247 -30.48 -3.34 -4.50
N GLN A 248 -29.48 -3.93 -3.83
CA GLN A 248 -28.22 -4.33 -4.45
C GLN A 248 -28.24 -5.80 -4.86
N PRO A 249 -27.68 -6.16 -6.03
CA PRO A 249 -27.57 -7.55 -6.48
C PRO A 249 -26.92 -8.47 -5.43
N LEU A 250 -27.52 -9.64 -5.23
CA LEU A 250 -26.99 -10.67 -4.31
C LEU A 250 -25.52 -11.04 -4.57
N PRO A 251 -25.01 -11.14 -5.81
CA PRO A 251 -23.60 -11.43 -6.05
C PRO A 251 -22.64 -10.37 -5.46
N GLN A 252 -23.05 -9.10 -5.44
CA GLN A 252 -22.23 -8.02 -4.86
C GLN A 252 -22.21 -8.12 -3.33
N LYS A 253 -23.37 -8.30 -2.71
CA LYS A 253 -23.49 -8.56 -1.25
C LYS A 253 -22.63 -9.75 -0.81
N ARG A 254 -22.76 -10.87 -1.53
CA ARG A 254 -21.96 -12.09 -1.30
C ARG A 254 -20.47 -11.82 -1.45
N THR A 255 -20.05 -11.09 -2.47
CA THR A 255 -18.64 -10.76 -2.71
C THR A 255 -18.04 -9.94 -1.58
N VAL A 256 -18.76 -8.94 -1.06
CA VAL A 256 -18.31 -8.13 0.09
C VAL A 256 -18.06 -9.01 1.32
N ILE A 257 -19.05 -9.82 1.71
CA ILE A 257 -18.94 -10.68 2.90
C ILE A 257 -17.85 -11.75 2.71
N ARG A 258 -17.82 -12.41 1.56
CA ARG A 258 -16.78 -13.38 1.20
C ARG A 258 -15.38 -12.76 1.29
N ASN A 259 -15.19 -11.54 0.79
CA ASN A 259 -13.88 -10.89 0.81
C ASN A 259 -13.42 -10.51 2.22
N MET A 260 -14.34 -10.20 3.15
CA MET A 260 -14.00 -9.99 4.57
C MET A 260 -13.41 -11.25 5.19
N PHE A 261 -14.06 -12.40 5.02
CA PHE A 261 -13.53 -13.69 5.48
C PHE A 261 -12.22 -14.05 4.78
N LEU A 262 -12.15 -13.86 3.46
CA LEU A 262 -10.96 -14.18 2.68
C LEU A 262 -9.76 -13.35 3.13
N ARG A 263 -9.97 -12.07 3.46
CA ARG A 263 -8.94 -11.20 4.03
C ARG A 263 -8.44 -11.73 5.38
N ALA A 264 -9.35 -12.10 6.28
CA ALA A 264 -8.99 -12.71 7.57
C ALA A 264 -8.13 -13.98 7.35
N TYR A 265 -8.53 -14.87 6.45
CA TYR A 265 -7.78 -16.09 6.14
C TYR A 265 -6.42 -15.87 5.46
N ARG A 266 -6.21 -14.72 4.82
CA ARG A 266 -4.93 -14.39 4.18
C ARG A 266 -3.93 -13.83 5.17
N TYR A 267 -4.38 -13.01 6.13
CA TYR A 267 -3.49 -12.14 6.88
C TYR A 267 -3.51 -12.38 8.38
N CYS A 268 -4.64 -12.74 8.98
CA CYS A 268 -4.69 -12.97 10.43
C CYS A 268 -3.81 -14.15 10.83
N ALA A 269 -3.03 -13.95 11.89
CA ALA A 269 -2.40 -15.04 12.60
C ALA A 269 -3.48 -15.97 13.21
N PRO A 270 -3.20 -17.28 13.35
CA PRO A 270 -4.20 -18.27 13.77
C PRO A 270 -4.94 -17.91 15.07
N GLN A 271 -4.25 -17.29 16.03
CA GLN A 271 -4.80 -16.88 17.32
C GLN A 271 -5.87 -15.80 17.20
N PHE A 272 -5.81 -14.91 16.20
CA PHE A 272 -6.77 -13.81 16.01
C PHE A 272 -7.90 -14.19 15.05
N LEU A 273 -7.77 -15.31 14.33
CA LEU A 273 -8.68 -15.64 13.25
C LEU A 273 -10.10 -15.93 13.76
N LYS A 274 -10.23 -16.63 14.89
CA LYS A 274 -11.53 -17.02 15.41
C LYS A 274 -12.36 -15.82 15.86
N GLU A 275 -11.72 -14.87 16.53
CA GLU A 275 -12.36 -13.62 16.96
C GLU A 275 -12.78 -12.78 15.75
N GLU A 276 -11.90 -12.66 14.75
CA GLU A 276 -12.21 -11.92 13.52
C GLU A 276 -13.39 -12.54 12.76
N GLU A 277 -13.48 -13.88 12.69
CA GLU A 277 -14.65 -14.56 12.10
C GLU A 277 -15.95 -14.22 12.84
N LEU A 278 -15.93 -14.27 14.17
CA LEU A 278 -17.10 -13.95 15.00
C LEU A 278 -17.53 -12.50 14.82
N ARG A 279 -16.56 -11.57 14.74
CA ARG A 279 -16.82 -10.16 14.52
C ARG A 279 -17.45 -9.92 13.14
N ILE A 280 -16.90 -10.51 12.08
CA ILE A 280 -17.51 -10.44 10.73
C ILE A 280 -18.94 -10.99 10.76
N GLN A 281 -19.18 -12.12 11.44
CA GLN A 281 -20.51 -12.67 11.56
C GLN A 281 -21.47 -11.71 12.27
N GLN A 282 -21.06 -11.12 13.40
CA GLN A 282 -21.86 -10.16 14.15
C GLN A 282 -22.20 -8.92 13.32
N ASP A 283 -21.21 -8.32 12.65
CA ASP A 283 -21.39 -7.13 11.80
C ASP A 283 -22.48 -7.37 10.74
N PHE A 284 -22.47 -8.52 10.07
CA PHE A 284 -23.45 -8.82 9.02
C PHE A 284 -24.77 -9.38 9.53
N LEU A 285 -24.82 -10.04 10.70
CA LEU A 285 -26.09 -10.42 11.33
C LEU A 285 -26.92 -9.19 11.66
N GLN A 286 -26.29 -8.12 12.17
CA GLN A 286 -26.96 -6.84 12.46
C GLN A 286 -27.51 -6.17 11.19
N LEU A 287 -26.92 -6.46 10.03
CA LEU A 287 -27.38 -5.97 8.71
C LEU A 287 -28.46 -6.85 8.06
N GLY A 288 -29.06 -7.77 8.81
CA GLY A 288 -30.20 -8.60 8.38
C GLY A 288 -29.83 -9.82 7.52
N TYR A 289 -28.54 -10.20 7.46
CA TYR A 289 -28.15 -11.44 6.79
C TYR A 289 -28.42 -12.66 7.68
N THR A 290 -28.75 -13.80 7.09
CA THR A 290 -28.98 -15.04 7.84
C THR A 290 -27.66 -15.76 8.13
N SER A 291 -27.58 -16.48 9.26
CA SER A 291 -26.38 -17.29 9.60
C SER A 291 -26.01 -18.29 8.50
N LYS A 292 -27.01 -18.88 7.83
CA LYS A 292 -26.80 -19.77 6.67
C LYS A 292 -26.06 -19.06 5.54
N PHE A 293 -26.49 -17.85 5.17
CA PHE A 293 -25.86 -17.07 4.10
C PHE A 293 -24.42 -16.68 4.46
N LEU A 294 -24.16 -16.33 5.72
CA LEU A 294 -22.82 -16.00 6.21
C LEU A 294 -21.89 -17.21 6.19
N GLU A 295 -22.39 -18.39 6.61
CA GLU A 295 -21.61 -19.63 6.56
C GLU A 295 -21.29 -20.06 5.12
N GLU A 296 -22.23 -19.89 4.18
CA GLU A 296 -21.96 -20.09 2.75
C GLU A 296 -20.83 -19.17 2.24
N CYS A 297 -20.85 -17.89 2.63
CA CYS A 297 -19.80 -16.93 2.27
C CYS A 297 -18.44 -17.30 2.89
N ARG A 298 -18.45 -17.70 4.16
CA ARG A 298 -17.27 -18.15 4.91
C ARG A 298 -16.65 -19.40 4.28
N ALA A 299 -17.44 -20.44 4.06
CA ALA A 299 -16.99 -21.68 3.42
C ALA A 299 -16.44 -21.43 2.02
N SER A 300 -17.09 -20.54 1.26
CA SER A 300 -16.63 -20.08 -0.04
C SER A 300 -15.26 -19.40 0.06
N ALA A 301 -15.08 -18.47 1.00
CA ALA A 301 -13.80 -17.80 1.24
C ALA A 301 -12.69 -18.77 1.65
N HIS A 302 -12.98 -19.71 2.55
CA HIS A 302 -12.03 -20.74 2.98
C HIS A 302 -11.58 -21.63 1.80
N LYS A 303 -12.53 -22.06 0.95
CA LYS A 303 -12.21 -22.78 -0.31
C LYS A 303 -11.34 -21.91 -1.23
N GLY A 304 -11.63 -20.62 -1.33
CA GLY A 304 -10.82 -19.65 -2.07
C GLY A 304 -9.38 -19.62 -1.61
N ARG A 305 -9.16 -19.47 -0.29
CA ARG A 305 -7.82 -19.43 0.29
C ARG A 305 -7.05 -20.73 0.07
N ARG A 306 -7.69 -21.89 0.24
CA ARG A 306 -7.07 -23.20 -0.03
C ARG A 306 -6.61 -23.32 -1.49
N ASN A 307 -7.39 -22.80 -2.44
CA ASN A 307 -7.02 -22.84 -3.85
C ASN A 307 -5.85 -21.89 -4.18
N GLU A 308 -5.77 -20.73 -3.52
CA GLU A 308 -4.62 -19.81 -3.65
C GLU A 308 -3.33 -20.48 -3.20
N LEU A 309 -3.32 -21.07 -2.01
CA LEU A 309 -2.15 -21.76 -1.46
C LEU A 309 -1.67 -22.90 -2.35
N LYS A 310 -2.59 -23.67 -2.94
CA LYS A 310 -2.24 -24.72 -3.91
C LYS A 310 -1.54 -24.17 -5.15
N ARG A 311 -2.01 -23.03 -5.67
CA ARG A 311 -1.41 -22.39 -6.85
C ARG A 311 -0.03 -21.81 -6.53
N ASP A 312 0.11 -21.18 -5.36
CA ASP A 312 1.40 -20.63 -4.92
C ASP A 312 2.45 -21.74 -4.78
N ASN A 313 2.06 -22.92 -4.24
CA ASN A 313 2.95 -24.08 -4.16
C ASN A 313 3.33 -24.64 -5.55
N LEU A 314 2.37 -24.70 -6.49
CA LEU A 314 2.64 -25.14 -7.86
C LEU A 314 3.61 -24.20 -8.59
N LEU A 315 3.47 -22.89 -8.43
CA LEU A 315 4.37 -21.90 -9.00
C LEU A 315 5.78 -22.01 -8.40
N PHE A 316 5.89 -22.18 -7.08
CA PHE A 316 7.17 -22.41 -6.41
C PHE A 316 7.89 -23.66 -6.94
N LEU A 317 7.14 -24.75 -7.17
CA LEU A 317 7.71 -25.95 -7.76
C LEU A 317 8.20 -25.69 -9.19
N GLN A 318 7.45 -24.97 -10.02
CA GLN A 318 7.88 -24.64 -11.39
C GLN A 318 9.16 -23.78 -11.46
N GLU A 319 9.48 -23.00 -10.42
CA GLU A 319 10.73 -22.22 -10.34
C GLU A 319 11.95 -23.06 -9.96
N LEU A 320 11.79 -24.31 -9.52
CA LEU A 320 12.90 -25.21 -9.23
C LEU A 320 13.40 -25.88 -10.54
N PRO A 321 14.70 -25.78 -10.88
CA PRO A 321 15.25 -26.29 -12.14
C PRO A 321 15.16 -27.81 -12.35
N PHE A 322 14.61 -28.57 -11.39
CA PHE A 322 14.46 -30.04 -11.42
C PHE A 322 13.01 -30.52 -11.23
N ALA A 323 12.03 -29.60 -11.22
CA ALA A 323 10.65 -29.93 -10.88
C ALA A 323 9.85 -30.69 -11.96
N GLU A 324 10.32 -30.71 -13.21
CA GLU A 324 9.63 -31.43 -14.28
C GLU A 324 9.52 -32.94 -14.01
N ASN A 325 10.34 -33.50 -13.11
CA ASN A 325 10.37 -34.95 -12.80
C ASN A 325 10.25 -35.29 -11.31
N THR A 326 9.69 -34.42 -10.46
CA THR A 326 9.52 -34.73 -9.02
C THR A 326 8.05 -34.89 -8.63
N THR A 327 7.74 -35.96 -7.89
CA THR A 327 6.42 -36.26 -7.33
C THR A 327 6.48 -36.24 -5.80
N ILE A 328 5.39 -35.83 -5.15
CA ILE A 328 5.24 -35.86 -3.69
C ILE A 328 5.25 -37.31 -3.23
N VAL A 329 6.19 -37.68 -2.36
CA VAL A 329 6.14 -38.95 -1.62
C VAL A 329 5.29 -38.69 -0.38
N GLU A 330 4.12 -39.33 -0.31
CA GLU A 330 3.28 -39.35 0.90
C GLU A 330 3.90 -40.21 2.02
#